data_AF-A0A8A4TK93-F1
#
_entry.id   AF-A0A8A4TK93-F1
#
_cell.length_a   1.000
_cell.length_b   1.000
_cell.length_c   1.000
_cell.angle_alpha   90.00
_cell.angle_beta   90.00
_cell.angle_gamma   90.00
#
_symmetry.space_group_name_H-M   'P 1'
#
loop_
_entity.id
_entity.type
_entity.pdbx_description
1 polymer ?
#
loop_
_entity_poly.entity_id
_entity_poly.type
_entity_poly.pdbx_seq_one_letter_code
_entity_poly.pdbx_strand_id
1 'polypeptide(L)'
;MSIKDRAENLQSEVKDSAQKIWLAGLGAMSMAGEEGNKLFKTLIEKGQEFESRQTAAPVDAVKTGIGSAKERVEDVWGRVESLINERIGQAFQTFGVPTRDEIADLTNRVDALMDALNKLNAEKAPEATEEETKA
;
A
#
# COMPACT_ATOMS: atom_id res chain seq x y z
N MET A 1 13.73 3.90 -39.22
CA MET A 1 12.76 3.86 -38.11
C MET A 1 13.50 3.30 -36.91
N SER A 2 13.76 4.13 -35.91
CA SER A 2 14.72 3.84 -34.84
C SER A 2 14.14 2.79 -33.88
N ILE A 3 15.01 1.96 -33.30
CA ILE A 3 14.62 0.98 -32.25
C ILE A 3 14.03 1.71 -31.03
N LYS A 4 14.42 2.97 -30.82
CA LYS A 4 13.88 3.85 -29.77
C LYS A 4 12.40 4.19 -30.01
N ASP A 5 12.02 4.52 -31.25
CA ASP A 5 10.63 4.84 -31.62
C ASP A 5 9.72 3.62 -31.44
N ARG A 6 10.22 2.42 -31.71
CA ARG A 6 9.49 1.17 -31.48
C ARG A 6 9.27 0.87 -30.01
N ALA A 7 10.26 1.17 -29.16
CA ALA A 7 10.15 0.96 -27.71
C ALA A 7 9.13 1.92 -27.08
N GLU A 8 9.10 3.18 -27.50
CA GLU A 8 8.11 4.16 -27.04
C GLU A 8 6.69 3.79 -27.49
N ASN A 9 6.51 3.34 -28.74
CA ASN A 9 5.21 2.88 -29.23
C ASN A 9 4.71 1.64 -28.46
N LEU A 10 5.59 0.67 -28.19
CA LEU A 10 5.26 -0.51 -27.40
C LEU A 10 4.88 -0.15 -25.96
N GLN A 11 5.57 0.82 -25.35
CA GLN A 11 5.22 1.31 -24.01
C GLN A 11 3.85 1.99 -23.98
N SER A 12 3.51 2.79 -25.00
CA SER A 12 2.18 3.40 -25.10
C SER A 12 1.08 2.36 -25.31
N GLU A 13 1.31 1.36 -26.16
CA GLU A 13 0.32 0.31 -26.42
C GLU A 13 0.06 -0.56 -25.18
N VAL A 14 1.11 -0.87 -24.41
CA VAL A 14 1.00 -1.59 -23.14
C VAL A 14 0.25 -0.75 -22.10
N LYS A 15 0.55 0.54 -21.99
CA LYS A 15 -0.14 1.45 -21.05
C LYS A 15 -1.63 1.57 -21.37
N ASP A 16 -1.98 1.74 -22.64
CA ASP A 16 -3.37 1.83 -23.09
C ASP A 16 -4.13 0.52 -22.87
N SER A 17 -3.46 -0.62 -23.06
CA SER A 17 -4.03 -1.94 -22.79
C SER A 17 -4.26 -2.16 -21.30
N ALA A 18 -3.29 -1.80 -20.47
CA ALA A 18 -3.41 -1.88 -19.01
C ALA A 18 -4.54 -0.97 -18.49
N GLN A 19 -4.66 0.25 -19.02
CA GLN A 19 -5.75 1.16 -18.68
C GLN A 19 -7.12 0.58 -19.06
N LYS A 20 -7.25 -0.06 -20.22
CA LYS A 20 -8.50 -0.73 -20.64
C LYS A 20 -8.86 -1.91 -19.74
N ILE A 21 -7.88 -2.75 -19.40
CA ILE A 21 -8.07 -3.87 -18.46
C ILE A 21 -8.53 -3.35 -17.10
N TRP A 22 -7.90 -2.29 -16.61
CA TRP A 22 -8.27 -1.65 -15.34
C TRP A 22 -9.69 -1.10 -15.35
N LEU A 23 -10.07 -0.35 -16.37
CA LEU A 23 -11.42 0.20 -16.53
C LEU A 23 -12.47 -0.91 -16.68
N ALA A 24 -12.15 -2.01 -17.36
CA ALA A 24 -13.03 -3.17 -17.46
C ALA A 24 -13.24 -3.84 -16.08
N GLY A 25 -12.19 -3.92 -15.25
CA GLY A 25 -12.30 -4.40 -13.87
C GLY A 25 -13.19 -3.52 -12.99
N LEU A 26 -13.01 -2.19 -13.08
CA LEU A 26 -13.87 -1.25 -12.37
C LEU A 26 -15.32 -1.28 -12.87
N GLY A 27 -15.53 -1.45 -14.17
CA GLY A 27 -16.85 -1.63 -14.78
C GLY A 27 -17.54 -2.92 -14.32
N ALA A 28 -16.82 -4.04 -14.31
CA ALA A 28 -17.34 -5.31 -13.80
C ALA A 28 -17.68 -5.24 -12.29
N MET A 29 -16.87 -4.53 -11.49
CA MET A 29 -17.17 -4.28 -10.08
C MET A 29 -18.39 -3.36 -9.90
N SER A 30 -18.63 -2.43 -10.84
CA SER A 30 -19.80 -1.53 -10.79
C SER A 30 -21.11 -2.22 -11.19
N MET A 31 -21.06 -3.34 -11.92
CA MET A 31 -22.26 -4.09 -12.30
C MET A 31 -22.79 -4.90 -11.11
N ALA A 32 -23.79 -4.33 -10.43
CA ALA A 32 -24.73 -5.00 -9.53
C ALA A 32 -24.13 -5.99 -8.49
N GLY A 33 -23.51 -5.46 -7.44
CA GLY A 33 -23.34 -6.14 -6.15
C GLY A 33 -22.71 -7.55 -6.18
N GLU A 34 -23.32 -8.52 -5.48
CA GLU A 34 -22.81 -9.91 -5.35
C GLU A 34 -22.63 -10.64 -6.68
N GLU A 35 -23.43 -10.30 -7.70
CA GLU A 35 -23.38 -10.92 -9.02
C GLU A 35 -22.17 -10.42 -9.83
N GLY A 36 -21.81 -9.15 -9.71
CA GLY A 36 -20.56 -8.59 -10.26
C GLY A 36 -19.30 -9.26 -9.68
N ASN A 37 -19.31 -9.57 -8.38
CA ASN A 37 -18.18 -10.26 -7.73
C ASN A 37 -18.03 -11.71 -8.23
N LYS A 38 -19.14 -12.43 -8.47
CA LYS A 38 -19.11 -13.78 -9.05
C LYS A 38 -18.55 -13.74 -10.48
N LEU A 39 -19.03 -12.80 -11.31
CA LEU A 39 -18.54 -12.63 -12.67
C LEU A 39 -17.04 -12.27 -12.71
N PHE A 40 -16.58 -11.40 -11.81
CA PHE A 40 -15.17 -11.06 -11.69
C PHE A 40 -14.30 -12.28 -11.33
N LYS A 41 -14.71 -13.09 -10.34
CA LYS A 41 -14.01 -14.33 -9.97
C LYS A 41 -13.94 -15.32 -11.13
N THR A 42 -15.05 -15.52 -11.85
CA THR A 42 -15.09 -16.40 -13.02
C THR A 42 -14.17 -15.89 -14.14
N LEU A 43 -14.08 -14.57 -14.35
CA LEU A 43 -13.15 -13.99 -15.33
C LEU A 43 -11.68 -14.20 -14.93
N ILE A 44 -11.35 -14.09 -13.63
CA ILE A 44 -10.01 -14.39 -13.11
C ILE A 44 -9.67 -15.87 -13.34
N GLU A 45 -10.54 -16.79 -12.95
CA GLU A 45 -10.32 -18.24 -13.09
C GLU A 45 -10.09 -18.62 -14.56
N LYS A 46 -10.91 -18.10 -15.48
CA LYS A 46 -10.71 -18.31 -16.93
C LYS A 46 -9.40 -17.72 -17.44
N GLY A 47 -8.98 -16.57 -16.91
CA GLY A 47 -7.69 -15.95 -17.23
C GLY A 47 -6.51 -16.80 -16.79
N GLN A 48 -6.56 -17.34 -15.57
CA GLN A 48 -5.54 -18.23 -15.01
C GLN A 48 -5.48 -19.56 -15.77
N GLU A 49 -6.63 -20.13 -16.14
CA GLU A 49 -6.69 -21.34 -16.97
C GLU A 49 -6.08 -21.10 -18.36
N PHE A 50 -6.35 -19.93 -18.95
CA PHE A 50 -5.78 -19.53 -20.23
C PHE A 50 -4.27 -19.35 -20.15
N GLU A 51 -3.75 -18.64 -19.12
CA GLU A 51 -2.32 -18.48 -18.89
C GLU A 51 -1.61 -19.83 -18.66
N SER A 52 -2.21 -20.70 -17.84
CA SER A 52 -1.70 -22.06 -17.56
C SER A 52 -1.61 -22.91 -18.83
N ARG A 53 -2.60 -22.81 -19.72
CA ARG A 53 -2.59 -23.48 -21.03
C ARG A 53 -1.57 -22.88 -21.99
N GLN A 54 -1.37 -21.56 -21.96
CA GLN A 54 -0.40 -20.86 -22.81
C GLN A 54 1.06 -21.10 -22.37
N THR A 55 1.29 -21.25 -21.07
CA THR A 55 2.62 -21.53 -20.47
C THR A 55 3.04 -23.00 -20.55
N ALA A 56 2.11 -23.91 -20.89
CA ALA A 56 2.38 -25.32 -21.14
C ALA A 56 2.91 -25.64 -22.56
N ALA A 57 2.87 -24.68 -23.50
CA ALA A 57 3.57 -24.78 -24.79
C ALA A 57 5.07 -24.43 -24.61
N PRO A 58 6.02 -25.04 -25.35
CA PRO A 58 7.44 -25.10 -24.97
C PRO A 58 8.08 -23.72 -24.83
N VAL A 59 8.19 -23.29 -23.56
CA VAL A 59 8.76 -22.03 -23.06
C VAL A 59 10.29 -22.07 -22.93
N ASP A 60 11.00 -22.60 -23.92
CA ASP A 60 12.47 -22.64 -23.86
C ASP A 60 13.12 -21.28 -24.23
N ALA A 61 12.42 -20.43 -24.99
CA ALA A 61 12.90 -19.06 -25.28
C ALA A 61 12.55 -18.03 -24.19
N VAL A 62 11.56 -18.32 -23.33
CA VAL A 62 11.05 -17.40 -22.31
C VAL A 62 11.76 -17.59 -20.96
N LYS A 63 12.20 -18.82 -20.63
CA LYS A 63 12.91 -19.12 -19.38
C LYS A 63 14.25 -18.38 -19.24
N THR A 64 15.00 -18.20 -20.33
CA THR A 64 16.30 -17.49 -20.29
C THR A 64 16.13 -15.97 -20.10
N GLY A 65 15.00 -15.39 -20.53
CA GLY A 65 14.65 -13.99 -20.27
C GLY A 65 14.04 -13.77 -18.87
N ILE A 66 13.30 -14.75 -18.35
CA ILE A 66 12.62 -14.68 -17.04
C ILE A 66 13.60 -14.70 -15.86
N GLY A 67 14.74 -15.41 -15.96
CA GLY A 67 15.73 -15.41 -14.88
C GLY A 67 16.28 -14.01 -14.54
N SER A 68 16.39 -13.14 -15.56
CA SER A 68 16.83 -11.74 -15.39
C SER A 68 15.67 -10.75 -15.19
N ALA A 69 14.46 -11.15 -15.57
CA ALA A 69 13.25 -10.34 -15.39
C ALA A 69 12.64 -10.54 -13.99
N LYS A 70 12.75 -11.72 -13.39
CA LYS A 70 12.20 -12.02 -12.06
C LYS A 70 12.75 -11.11 -10.97
N GLU A 71 14.05 -10.84 -10.98
CA GLU A 71 14.71 -9.91 -10.04
C GLU A 71 14.26 -8.45 -10.26
N ARG A 72 14.03 -8.04 -11.51
CA ARG A 72 13.46 -6.72 -11.84
C ARG A 72 11.97 -6.61 -11.50
N VAL A 73 11.24 -7.73 -11.58
CA VAL A 73 9.82 -7.79 -11.26
C VAL A 73 9.63 -7.71 -9.75
N GLU A 74 10.48 -8.32 -8.93
CA GLU A 74 10.45 -8.16 -7.46
C GLU A 74 10.71 -6.71 -7.02
N ASP A 75 11.69 -6.03 -7.64
CA ASP A 75 11.97 -4.62 -7.34
C ASP A 75 10.85 -3.67 -7.80
N VAL A 76 10.26 -3.93 -8.97
CA VAL A 76 9.08 -3.18 -9.47
C VAL A 76 7.86 -3.47 -8.59
N TRP A 77 7.70 -4.71 -8.13
CA TRP A 77 6.63 -5.11 -7.21
C TRP A 77 6.74 -4.37 -5.87
N GLY A 78 7.95 -4.28 -5.31
CA GLY A 78 8.19 -3.51 -4.08
C GLY A 78 7.85 -2.02 -4.23
N ARG A 79 8.10 -1.41 -5.40
CA ARG A 79 7.70 -0.01 -5.66
C ARG A 79 6.20 0.15 -5.79
N VAL A 80 5.51 -0.82 -6.39
CA VAL A 80 4.05 -0.83 -6.49
C VAL A 80 3.42 -1.00 -5.09
N GLU A 81 3.99 -1.86 -4.25
CA GLU A 81 3.56 -2.04 -2.86
C GLU A 81 3.70 -0.75 -2.05
N SER A 82 4.84 -0.06 -2.19
CA SER A 82 5.06 1.25 -1.54
C SER A 82 4.00 2.29 -1.96
N LEU A 83 3.68 2.39 -3.25
CA LEU A 83 2.71 3.35 -3.78
C LEU A 83 1.26 3.01 -3.36
N ILE A 84 0.94 1.72 -3.25
CA ILE A 84 -0.36 1.27 -2.74
C ILE A 84 -0.48 1.63 -1.25
N ASN A 85 0.54 1.37 -0.44
CA ASN A 85 0.53 1.71 0.99
C ASN A 85 0.38 3.23 1.21
N GLU A 86 1.09 4.04 0.43
CA GLU A 86 0.99 5.50 0.48
C GLU A 86 -0.42 5.98 0.10
N ARG A 87 -1.00 5.42 -0.97
CA ARG A 87 -2.33 5.81 -1.44
C ARG A 87 -3.45 5.34 -0.51
N ILE A 88 -3.30 4.18 0.12
CA ILE A 88 -4.20 3.65 1.15
C ILE A 88 -4.12 4.53 2.41
N GLY A 89 -2.92 4.91 2.84
CA GLY A 89 -2.73 5.85 3.96
C GLY A 89 -3.41 7.20 3.73
N GLN A 90 -3.23 7.78 2.53
CA GLN A 90 -3.87 9.04 2.15
C GLN A 90 -5.41 8.94 2.07
N ALA A 91 -5.93 7.79 1.64
CA ALA A 91 -7.37 7.54 1.65
C ALA A 91 -7.91 7.50 3.09
N PHE A 92 -7.24 6.81 4.02
CA PHE A 92 -7.65 6.77 5.43
C PHE A 92 -7.66 8.16 6.09
N GLN A 93 -6.67 9.01 5.79
CA GLN A 93 -6.66 10.41 6.22
C GLN A 93 -7.85 11.21 5.66
N THR A 94 -8.23 10.96 4.40
CA THR A 94 -9.39 11.60 3.76
C THR A 94 -10.72 11.14 4.35
N PHE A 95 -10.81 9.87 4.77
CA PHE A 95 -11.99 9.30 5.42
C PHE A 95 -12.05 9.57 6.94
N GLY A 96 -11.10 10.31 7.50
CA GLY A 96 -11.07 10.69 8.92
C GLY A 96 -10.83 9.51 9.86
N VAL A 97 -10.24 8.42 9.37
CA VAL A 97 -9.90 7.24 10.17
C VAL A 97 -8.42 7.34 10.54
N PRO A 98 -8.08 7.47 11.83
CA PRO A 98 -6.69 7.59 12.27
C PRO A 98 -5.87 6.36 11.88
N THR A 99 -4.68 6.59 11.33
CA THR A 99 -3.72 5.53 11.00
C THR A 99 -2.99 5.04 12.25
N ARG A 100 -2.39 3.83 12.19
CA ARG A 100 -1.63 3.26 13.32
C ARG A 100 -0.46 4.15 13.76
N ASP A 101 0.23 4.78 12.81
CA ASP A 101 1.39 5.62 13.09
C ASP A 101 0.97 6.94 13.74
N GLU A 102 -0.14 7.53 13.31
CA GLU A 102 -0.71 8.73 13.95
C GLU A 102 -1.17 8.45 15.39
N ILE A 103 -1.74 7.26 15.65
CA ILE A 103 -2.07 6.83 17.02
C ILE A 103 -0.81 6.68 17.85
N ALA A 104 0.24 6.05 17.31
CA ALA A 104 1.52 5.89 18.01
C ALA A 104 2.20 7.23 18.32
N ASP A 105 2.22 8.17 17.36
CA ASP A 105 2.76 9.52 17.58
C ASP A 105 1.96 10.27 18.65
N LEU A 106 0.62 10.16 18.63
CA LEU A 106 -0.23 10.78 19.63
C LEU A 106 -0.01 10.18 21.03
N THR A 107 0.13 8.86 21.14
CA THR A 107 0.46 8.18 22.41
C THR A 107 1.79 8.71 22.97
N ASN A 108 2.84 8.77 22.15
CA ASN A 108 4.14 9.29 22.60
C ASN A 108 4.06 10.75 23.07
N ARG A 109 3.27 11.59 22.38
CA ARG A 109 3.05 12.99 22.78
C ARG A 109 2.30 13.08 24.11
N VAL A 110 1.29 12.22 24.33
CA VAL A 110 0.54 12.16 25.58
C VAL A 110 1.45 11.73 26.73
N ASP A 111 2.30 10.73 26.54
CA ASP A 111 3.25 10.28 27.56
C ASP A 111 4.24 11.39 27.92
N ALA A 112 4.80 12.08 26.92
CA ALA A 112 5.69 13.22 27.14
C ALA A 112 5.00 14.38 27.89
N LEU A 113 3.72 14.64 27.59
CA LEU A 113 2.91 15.64 28.29
C LEU A 113 2.61 15.23 29.73
N MET A 114 2.31 13.96 29.97
CA MET A 114 2.09 13.42 31.32
C MET A 114 3.36 13.53 32.16
N ASP A 115 4.52 13.23 31.59
CA ASP A 115 5.81 13.38 32.25
C ASP A 115 6.13 14.84 32.59
N ALA A 116 5.87 15.76 31.66
CA ALA A 116 6.04 17.19 31.88
C ALA A 116 5.09 17.73 32.96
N LEU A 117 3.84 17.29 32.97
CA LEU A 117 2.85 17.66 33.98
C LEU A 117 3.23 17.13 35.36
N ASN A 118 3.69 15.87 35.45
CA ASN A 118 4.15 15.26 36.70
C ASN A 118 5.37 16.00 37.26
N LYS A 119 6.32 16.39 36.41
CA LYS A 119 7.48 17.21 36.83
C LYS A 119 7.05 18.57 37.35
N LEU A 120 6.16 19.27 36.65
CA LEU A 120 5.62 20.56 37.10
C LEU A 120 4.83 20.45 38.41
N ASN A 121 4.06 19.37 38.60
CA ASN A 121 3.35 19.11 39.86
C ASN A 121 4.30 18.75 41.00
N ALA A 122 5.40 18.04 40.73
CA ALA A 122 6.43 17.74 41.71
C ALA A 122 7.24 18.99 42.09
N GLU A 123 7.51 19.89 41.14
CA GLU A 123 8.14 21.19 41.40
C GLU A 123 7.24 22.13 42.20
N LYS A 124 5.91 22.02 42.03
CA LYS A 124 4.92 22.77 42.81
C LYS A 124 4.71 22.24 44.24
N ALA A 125 5.29 21.10 44.58
CA ALA A 125 5.26 20.52 45.92
C ALA A 125 6.69 20.30 46.40
N PRO A 126 7.35 21.34 46.92
CA PRO A 126 7.57 21.36 48.36
C PRO A 126 7.66 22.77 48.95
N GLU A 127 6.63 23.21 49.69
CA GLU A 127 6.82 24.22 50.74
C GLU A 127 5.65 24.18 51.75
N ALA A 128 5.52 23.06 52.48
CA ALA A 128 4.79 23.04 53.76
C ALA A 128 5.05 21.70 54.45
N THR A 129 6.16 21.58 55.17
CA THR A 129 6.26 20.96 56.53
C THR A 129 7.72 20.71 56.88
N GLU A 130 8.40 21.74 57.37
CA GLU A 130 9.55 21.56 58.26
C GLU A 130 9.76 22.82 59.12
N GLU A 131 8.75 23.18 59.92
CA GLU A 131 8.97 24.06 61.07
C GLU A 131 7.91 23.77 62.16
N GLU A 132 8.15 22.72 62.96
CA GLU A 132 7.65 22.64 64.34
C GLU A 132 8.39 21.52 65.09
N THR A 133 9.67 21.74 65.43
CA THR A 133 10.33 21.08 66.56
C THR A 133 11.36 22.01 67.22
N LYS A 134 10.90 22.84 68.17
CA LYS A 134 11.54 23.22 69.46
C LYS A 134 11.12 24.61 69.92
N ALA A 135 10.29 24.66 70.97
CA ALA A 135 10.50 25.40 72.22
C ALA A 135 9.31 25.16 73.16
#